data_AF-A0A7W0FK19-F1
#
_entry.id   AF-A0A7W0FK19-F1
#
_cell.length_a   1.000
_cell.length_b   1.000
_cell.length_c   1.000
_cell.angle_alpha   90.00
_cell.angle_beta   90.00
_cell.angle_gamma   90.00
#
_symmetry.space_group_name_H-M   'P 1'
#
loop_
_entity.id
_entity.type
_entity.pdbx_description
1 polymer ?
#
loop_
_entity_poly.entity_id
_entity_poly.type
_entity_poly.pdbx_seq_one_letter_code
_entity_poly.pdbx_strand_id
1 'polypeptide(L)' 'MPIKIPDQLPAYETLQNENIFVMNEGRASHQDIRPLKIALLNLMPTKI' A
#
# COMPACT_ATOMS: atom_id res chain seq x y z
N MET A 1 -2.51 1.23 1.48
CA MET A 1 -1.63 2.25 2.10
C MET A 1 -0.86 1.57 3.21
N PRO A 2 0.46 1.75 3.30
CA PRO A 2 1.26 1.20 4.39
C PRO A 2 0.97 1.92 5.71
N ILE A 3 1.17 1.23 6.83
CA ILE A 3 0.99 1.81 8.17
C ILE A 3 2.20 2.71 8.46
N LYS A 4 1.93 3.96 8.88
CA LYS A 4 2.97 4.92 9.28
C LYS A 4 3.42 4.61 10.70
N ILE A 5 4.69 4.27 10.89
CA ILE A 5 5.28 4.05 12.22
C ILE A 5 6.61 4.80 12.36
N PRO A 6 6.99 5.22 13.59
CA PRO A 6 8.32 5.77 13.85
C PRO A 6 9.42 4.73 13.57
N ASP A 7 10.56 5.19 13.05
CA ASP A 7 11.71 4.31 12.74
C ASP A 7 12.26 3.58 13.96
N GLN A 8 12.16 4.19 15.13
CA GLN A 8 12.68 3.66 16.38
C GLN A 8 11.68 2.75 17.09
N LEU A 9 10.55 2.43 16.47
CA LEU A 9 9.56 1.53 17.06
C LEU A 9 10.06 0.08 16.98
N PRO A 10 10.20 -0.64 18.11
CA PRO A 10 10.65 -2.04 18.11
C PRO A 10 9.78 -2.97 17.25
N ALA A 11 8.52 -2.59 17.04
CA ALA A 11 7.57 -3.33 16.21
C ALA A 11 7.90 -3.27 14.71
N TYR A 12 8.83 -2.42 14.25
CA TYR A 12 9.20 -2.33 12.84
C TYR A 12 9.68 -3.68 12.29
N GLU A 13 10.60 -4.35 13.01
CA GLU A 13 11.13 -5.66 12.61
C GLU A 13 10.07 -6.75 12.70
N THR A 14 9.24 -6.73 13.75
CA THR A 14 8.14 -7.69 13.92
C THR A 14 7.13 -7.60 12.77
N LEU A 15 6.68 -6.40 12.42
CA LEU A 15 5.70 -6.17 11.36
C LEU A 15 6.28 -6.51 9.98
N GLN A 16 7.58 -6.23 9.76
CA GLN A 16 8.27 -6.62 8.54
C GLN A 16 8.32 -8.15 8.37
N ASN A 17 8.57 -8.90 9.45
CA ASN A 17 8.59 -10.37 9.43
C ASN A 17 7.19 -10.97 9.16
N GLU A 18 6.12 -10.26 9.50
CA GLU A 18 4.73 -10.65 9.24
C GLU A 18 4.23 -10.27 7.83
N ASN A 19 5.11 -9.76 6.96
CA ASN A 19 4.75 -9.20 5.63
C ASN A 19 3.79 -8.00 5.70
N ILE A 20 3.75 -7.29 6.83
CA ILE A 20 2.98 -6.07 6.97
C ILE A 20 3.82 -4.92 6.43
N PHE A 21 3.31 -4.26 5.37
CA PHE A 21 3.99 -3.11 4.78
C PHE A 21 3.92 -1.91 5.73
N VAL A 22 5.04 -1.64 6.40
CA VAL A 22 5.27 -0.46 7.23
C VAL A 22 6.05 0.60 6.46
N MET A 23 5.80 1.87 6.77
CA MET A 23 6.50 2.98 6.15
C MET A 23 6.90 4.03 7.18
N ASN A 24 8.15 4.50 7.07
CA ASN A 24 8.66 5.64 7.82
C ASN A 24 7.87 6.92 7.52
N GLU A 25 7.68 7.74 8.54
CA GLU A 25 7.11 9.09 8.46
C GLU A 25 7.68 9.96 7.33
N GLY A 26 9.00 9.99 7.17
CA GLY A 26 9.65 10.79 6.13
C GLY A 26 9.24 10.37 4.73
N ARG A 27 9.10 9.05 4.50
CA ARG A 27 8.68 8.48 3.21
C ARG A 27 7.17 8.62 2.98
N ALA A 28 6.37 8.56 4.04
CA ALA A 28 4.91 8.70 3.97
C ALA A 28 4.49 10.09 3.47
N SER A 29 5.22 11.15 3.86
CA SER A 29 4.91 12.53 3.47
C SER A 29 5.11 12.84 1.98
N HIS A 30 5.95 12.06 1.29
CA HIS A 30 6.29 12.26 -0.12
C HIS A 30 5.48 11.34 -1.05
N GLN A 31 4.42 10.71 -0.56
CA GLN A 31 3.62 9.81 -1.39
C GLN A 31 2.81 10.59 -2.43
N ASP A 32 3.28 10.54 -3.67
CA ASP A 32 2.51 10.99 -4.84
C ASP A 32 1.46 9.94 -5.23
N ILE A 33 0.36 9.91 -4.49
CA ILE A 33 -0.79 9.06 -4.81
C ILE A 33 -1.46 9.62 -6.07
N ARG A 34 -1.48 8.81 -7.14
CA ARG A 34 -2.11 9.16 -8.41
C ARG A 34 -3.31 8.27 -8.71
N PRO A 35 -4.33 8.78 -9.43
CA PRO A 35 -5.47 7.98 -9.87
C PRO A 35 -5.02 6.77 -10.68
N LEU A 36 -5.58 5.60 -10.39
CA LEU A 36 -5.38 4.40 -11.19
C LEU A 36 -6.28 4.45 -12.43
N LYS A 37 -5.68 4.23 -13.61
CA LYS A 37 -6.42 3.97 -14.85
C LYS A 37 -6.44 2.47 -15.08
N ILE A 38 -7.57 1.84 -14.79
CA ILE A 38 -7.77 0.40 -14.93
C ILE A 38 -8.59 0.15 -16.18
N ALA A 39 -8.03 -0.61 -17.13
CA ALA A 39 -8.78 -1.11 -18.28
C ALA A 39 -9.39 -2.46 -17.93
N LEU A 40 -10.68 -2.64 -18.24
CA LEU A 40 -11.39 -3.90 -18.06
C LEU A 40 -11.97 -4.34 -19.41
N LEU A 41 -11.39 -5.38 -19.98
CA LEU A 41 -11.92 -6.04 -21.17
C LEU A 41 -12.77 -7.23 -20.72
N ASN A 42 -14.09 -7.03 -20.68
CA ASN A 42 -15.04 -8.09 -20.35
C ASN A 42 -15.58 -8.71 -21.65
N LEU A 43 -15.27 -10.00 -21.84
CA LEU A 43 -15.64 -10.83 -22.99
C LEU A 43 -16.80 -11.80 -22.69
N MET A 44 -17.44 -11.68 -21.53
CA MET A 44 -18.57 -12.53 -21.17
C MET A 44 -19.83 -12.16 -21.98
N PRO A 45 -20.65 -13.16 -22.38
CA PRO A 45 -21.82 -12.95 -23.24
C PRO A 45 -22.98 -12.22 -22.54
N THR A 46 -23.05 -12.19 -21.21
CA THR A 46 -24.04 -11.42 -20.45
C THR A 46 -23.35 -10.40 -19.56
N LYS A 47 -23.80 -9.15 -19.67
CA LYS A 47 -23.25 -7.97 -18.98
C LYS A 47 -24.27 -7.24 -18.09
N ILE A 48 -25.48 -7.79 -17.93
CA ILE A 48 -26.57 -7.20 -17.14
C ILE A 48 -26.88 -8.14 -15.99
#